data_AF-A0AA43QEL8-F1
#
_entry.id   AF-A0AA43QEL8-F1
#
_cell.length_a   1.000
_cell.length_b   1.000
_cell.length_c   1.000
_cell.angle_alpha   90.00
_cell.angle_beta   90.00
_cell.angle_gamma   90.00
#
_symmetry.space_group_name_H-M   'P 1'
#
loop_
_entity.id
_entity.type
_entity.pdbx_description
1 polymer ?
#
loop_
_entity_poly.entity_id
_entity_poly.type
_entity_poly.pdbx_seq_one_letter_code
_entity_poly.pdbx_strand_id
1 'polypeptide(L)'
;MHDRYLSAGLGVASTNAGIFHWHKAIALFNNKLSGQVLPEERDALWGVAAFLGILALYYIEAKTPDEAWPLKPPSSLDLNWLKLSDGKKAVWAIADPLRDDSIFRPVALSHLSFRPGFPAKRSLYALPPEIIEACGLGTISNLDNNEYYGVALSLAQVIDAENVFVITMSFLSLISNMRQYFLRSMQVKDPRALLLMACWYAKVSQCQLWSFLDRATLESQSICTYLERNHGHEVGILKALKIPRLLLCPMFERAELG
;
A
#
# COMPACT_ATOMS: atom_id res chain seq x y z
N MET A 1 1.21 12.62 13.66
CA MET A 1 0.30 11.99 12.67
C MET A 1 -1.05 11.70 13.30
N HIS A 2 -1.10 10.97 14.42
CA HIS A 2 -2.32 10.85 15.23
C HIS A 2 -2.87 12.22 15.67
N ASP A 3 -2.01 13.11 16.17
CA ASP A 3 -2.44 14.47 16.55
C ASP A 3 -2.94 15.30 15.37
N ARG A 4 -2.47 15.02 14.14
CA ARG A 4 -2.99 15.68 12.93
C ARG A 4 -4.43 15.26 12.67
N TYR A 5 -4.69 13.95 12.74
CA TYR A 5 -6.03 13.39 12.64
C TYR A 5 -6.96 13.96 13.71
N LEU A 6 -6.50 14.05 14.97
CA LEU A 6 -7.27 14.69 16.05
C LEU A 6 -7.46 16.20 15.87
N SER A 7 -6.52 16.87 15.20
CA SER A 7 -6.56 18.30 14.92
C SER A 7 -7.17 18.65 13.56
N ALA A 8 -7.85 17.71 12.90
CA ALA A 8 -8.48 17.91 11.59
C ALA A 8 -9.48 19.09 11.68
N GLY A 9 -8.99 20.28 11.32
CA GLY A 9 -9.62 21.58 11.57
C GLY A 9 -8.59 22.72 11.78
N LEU A 10 -7.38 22.42 12.25
CA LEU A 10 -6.35 23.42 12.62
C LEU A 10 -5.05 23.36 11.79
N GLY A 11 -5.05 22.68 10.65
CA GLY A 11 -3.98 22.84 9.64
C GLY A 11 -2.56 22.68 10.17
N VAL A 12 -2.31 21.73 11.08
CA VAL A 12 -1.00 21.57 11.72
C VAL A 12 -0.01 20.98 10.70
N ALA A 13 0.78 21.88 10.11
CA ALA A 13 1.97 21.55 9.33
C ALA A 13 2.89 20.61 10.12
N SER A 14 3.77 19.88 9.43
CA SER A 14 4.73 18.99 10.08
C SER A 14 5.52 19.81 11.08
N THR A 15 5.41 19.50 12.37
CA THR A 15 6.22 20.19 13.37
C THR A 15 7.68 19.94 12.99
N ASN A 16 8.52 20.97 13.01
CA ASN A 16 9.96 20.84 12.73
C ASN A 16 10.60 19.71 13.55
N ALA A 17 10.05 19.42 14.74
CA ALA A 17 10.38 18.27 15.56
C ALA A 17 10.11 16.91 14.88
N GLY A 18 8.95 16.72 14.24
CA GLY A 18 8.62 15.48 13.53
C GLY A 18 9.59 15.19 12.37
N ILE A 19 9.91 16.21 11.57
CA ILE A 19 10.89 16.11 10.49
C ILE A 19 12.29 15.85 11.06
N PHE A 20 12.66 16.49 12.15
CA PHE A 20 13.93 16.28 12.83
C PHE A 20 14.08 14.83 13.33
N HIS A 21 13.08 14.30 14.04
CA HIS A 21 13.09 12.93 14.54
C HIS A 21 13.09 11.90 13.39
N TRP A 22 12.38 12.19 12.30
CA TRP A 22 12.41 11.38 11.08
C TRP A 22 13.82 11.26 10.50
N HIS A 23 14.46 12.40 10.23
CA HIS A 23 15.82 12.43 9.68
C HIS A 23 16.82 11.78 10.63
N LYS A 24 16.71 12.03 11.94
CA LYS A 24 17.58 11.42 12.94
C LYS A 24 17.42 9.90 12.98
N ALA A 25 16.19 9.39 12.93
CA ALA A 25 15.92 7.95 12.90
C ALA A 25 16.51 7.29 11.65
N ILE A 26 16.31 7.89 10.47
CA ILE A 26 16.89 7.40 9.21
C ILE A 26 18.42 7.43 9.26
N ALA A 27 19.03 8.51 9.75
CA ALA A 27 20.49 8.64 9.84
C ALA A 27 21.10 7.57 10.77
N LEU A 28 20.51 7.37 11.95
CA LEU A 28 20.95 6.32 12.89
C LEU A 28 20.78 4.92 12.30
N PHE A 29 19.66 4.67 11.62
CA PHE A 29 19.38 3.40 10.97
C PHE A 29 20.39 3.11 9.84
N ASN A 30 20.66 4.09 8.98
CA ASN A 30 21.65 3.97 7.90
C ASN A 30 23.08 3.77 8.43
N ASN A 31 23.46 4.49 9.49
CA ASN A 31 24.75 4.29 10.15
C ASN A 31 24.87 2.84 10.65
N LYS A 32 23.81 2.32 11.30
CA LYS A 32 23.82 0.96 11.81
C LYS A 32 23.93 -0.09 10.69
N LEU A 33 23.21 0.10 9.59
CA LEU A 33 23.29 -0.78 8.41
C LEU A 33 24.66 -0.75 7.70
N SER A 34 25.42 0.33 7.87
CA SER A 34 26.76 0.47 7.26
C SER A 34 27.86 -0.23 8.07
N GLY A 35 27.55 -0.64 9.31
CA GLY A 35 28.46 -1.35 10.20
C GLY A 35 28.10 -2.83 10.37
N GLN A 36 28.83 -3.50 11.27
CA GLN A 36 28.49 -4.85 11.68
C GLN A 36 27.22 -4.84 12.56
N VAL A 37 26.27 -5.71 12.22
CA VAL A 37 25.06 -5.97 13.03
C VAL A 37 25.33 -7.18 13.92
N LEU A 38 25.31 -6.97 15.23
CA LEU A 38 25.48 -8.03 16.22
C LEU A 38 24.19 -8.86 16.33
N PRO A 39 24.28 -10.15 16.72
CA PRO A 39 23.11 -11.02 16.85
C PRO A 39 21.98 -10.43 17.72
N GLU A 40 22.33 -9.82 18.85
CA GLU A 40 21.41 -9.21 19.80
C GLU A 40 20.70 -7.95 19.27
N GLU A 41 21.23 -7.33 18.21
CA GLU A 41 20.67 -6.11 17.62
C GLU A 41 19.69 -6.40 16.48
N ARG A 42 19.56 -7.65 16.06
CA ARG A 42 18.75 -8.06 14.89
C ARG A 42 17.28 -7.70 15.05
N ASP A 43 16.70 -7.92 16.23
CA ASP A 43 15.30 -7.54 16.49
C ASP A 43 15.12 -6.04 16.52
N ALA A 44 16.02 -5.30 17.17
CA ALA A 44 15.97 -3.84 17.17
C ALA A 44 16.05 -3.28 15.73
N LEU A 45 16.95 -3.84 14.92
CA LEU A 45 17.11 -3.48 13.52
C LEU A 45 15.81 -3.74 12.71
N TRP A 46 15.24 -4.93 12.86
CA TRP A 46 13.98 -5.27 12.19
C TRP A 46 12.83 -4.38 12.65
N GLY A 47 12.71 -4.14 13.96
CA GLY A 47 11.70 -3.26 14.54
C GLY A 47 11.78 -1.86 13.94
N VAL A 48 12.97 -1.24 13.91
CA VAL A 48 13.17 0.09 13.33
C VAL A 48 12.80 0.10 11.84
N ALA A 49 13.20 -0.91 11.06
CA ALA A 49 12.86 -0.99 9.64
C ALA A 49 11.35 -1.13 9.40
N ALA A 50 10.67 -1.95 10.19
CA ALA A 50 9.23 -2.12 10.15
C ALA A 50 8.51 -0.80 10.50
N PHE A 51 8.91 -0.14 11.58
CA PHE A 51 8.35 1.16 12.00
C PHE A 51 8.58 2.26 10.96
N LEU A 52 9.78 2.40 10.41
CA LEU A 52 10.06 3.38 9.36
C LEU A 52 9.19 3.14 8.12
N GLY A 53 9.00 1.88 7.73
CA GLY A 53 8.12 1.52 6.63
C GLY A 53 6.65 1.82 6.89
N ILE A 54 6.18 1.53 8.10
CA ILE A 54 4.82 1.84 8.57
C ILE A 54 4.59 3.35 8.52
N LEU A 55 5.53 4.14 9.05
CA LEU A 55 5.38 5.58 9.06
C LEU A 55 5.46 6.20 7.66
N ALA A 56 6.29 5.67 6.77
CA ALA A 56 6.36 6.14 5.37
C ALA A 56 5.07 5.86 4.61
N LEU A 57 4.42 4.74 4.93
CA LEU A 57 3.09 4.40 4.42
C LEU A 57 2.02 5.37 4.95
N TYR A 58 2.08 5.76 6.21
CA TYR A 58 1.07 6.64 6.83
C TYR A 58 1.24 8.11 6.44
N TYR A 59 2.46 8.52 6.13
CA TYR A 59 2.77 9.90 5.83
C TYR A 59 2.35 10.27 4.41
N ILE A 60 1.38 11.16 4.27
CA ILE A 60 1.05 11.85 3.02
C ILE A 60 1.03 13.37 3.25
N GLU A 61 1.55 14.13 2.30
CA GLU A 61 1.56 15.61 2.36
C GLU A 61 0.31 16.23 1.72
N ALA A 62 -0.26 15.55 0.73
CA ALA A 62 -1.46 15.99 0.02
C ALA A 62 -2.64 16.16 0.99
N LYS A 63 -3.38 17.25 0.80
CA LYS A 63 -4.65 17.52 1.50
C LYS A 63 -5.85 17.30 0.58
N THR A 64 -5.63 17.31 -0.73
CA THR A 64 -6.65 17.08 -1.75
C THR A 64 -6.20 16.02 -2.75
N PRO A 65 -7.12 15.37 -3.47
CA PRO A 65 -6.78 14.37 -4.49
C PRO A 65 -5.89 14.92 -5.61
N ASP A 66 -6.08 16.19 -6.02
CA ASP A 66 -5.26 16.83 -7.07
C ASP A 66 -3.81 17.08 -6.60
N GLU A 67 -3.57 17.18 -5.29
CA GLU A 67 -2.22 17.26 -4.71
C GLU A 67 -1.55 15.90 -4.52
N ALA A 68 -2.31 14.80 -4.63
CA ALA A 68 -1.79 13.45 -4.49
C ALA A 68 -1.24 12.89 -5.80
N TRP A 69 -0.38 11.88 -5.70
CA TRP A 69 0.01 11.09 -6.86
C TRP A 69 -1.19 10.25 -7.35
N PRO A 70 -1.45 10.11 -8.66
CA PRO A 70 -0.61 10.49 -9.81
C PRO A 70 -0.92 11.85 -10.45
N LEU A 71 -1.83 12.66 -9.89
CA LEU A 71 -2.22 13.96 -10.46
C LEU A 71 -1.19 15.08 -10.23
N LYS A 72 -0.49 15.06 -9.09
CA LYS A 72 0.53 16.06 -8.78
C LYS A 72 1.65 16.11 -9.83
N PRO A 73 2.40 17.23 -9.94
CA PRO A 73 3.56 17.31 -10.81
C PRO A 73 4.57 16.18 -10.54
N PRO A 74 5.23 15.64 -11.60
CA PRO A 74 6.22 14.57 -11.43
C PRO A 74 7.30 14.95 -10.42
N SER A 75 7.63 14.01 -9.53
CA SER A 75 8.66 14.19 -8.51
C SER A 75 9.58 12.98 -8.46
N SER A 76 10.88 13.21 -8.20
CA SER A 76 11.82 12.13 -7.90
C SER A 76 11.44 11.33 -6.65
N LEU A 77 10.53 11.85 -5.82
CA LEU A 77 9.99 11.21 -4.63
C LEU A 77 8.76 10.33 -4.90
N ASP A 78 8.28 10.26 -6.14
CA ASP A 78 7.09 9.49 -6.48
C ASP A 78 7.28 7.99 -6.19
N LEU A 79 6.28 7.43 -5.52
CA LEU A 79 6.23 6.04 -5.07
C LEU A 79 7.40 5.64 -4.15
N ASN A 80 8.15 6.60 -3.57
CA ASN A 80 9.31 6.27 -2.73
C ASN A 80 8.94 5.45 -1.48
N TRP A 81 7.74 5.63 -0.92
CA TRP A 81 7.28 4.83 0.20
C TRP A 81 7.08 3.34 -0.18
N LEU A 82 6.70 3.05 -1.44
CA LEU A 82 6.67 1.67 -1.97
C LEU A 82 8.08 1.13 -2.16
N LYS A 83 9.00 1.93 -2.72
CA LYS A 83 10.41 1.55 -2.89
C LYS A 83 11.09 1.27 -1.54
N LEU A 84 10.78 2.05 -0.51
CA LEU A 84 11.29 1.84 0.84
C LEU A 84 10.88 0.47 1.39
N SER A 85 9.69 -0.03 1.03
CA SER A 85 9.25 -1.36 1.43
C SER A 85 10.07 -2.49 0.79
N ASP A 86 10.69 -2.26 -0.37
CA ASP A 86 11.60 -3.21 -0.99
C ASP A 86 12.93 -3.33 -0.22
N GLY A 87 13.44 -2.20 0.29
CA GLY A 87 14.65 -2.17 1.14
C GLY A 87 14.54 -3.03 2.41
N LYS A 88 13.31 -3.25 2.91
CA LYS A 88 13.06 -4.16 4.04
C LYS A 88 13.48 -5.60 3.76
N LYS A 89 13.50 -6.05 2.49
CA LYS A 89 13.92 -7.42 2.15
C LYS A 89 15.39 -7.66 2.48
N ALA A 90 16.25 -6.66 2.28
CA ALA A 90 17.65 -6.74 2.69
C ALA A 90 17.76 -6.80 4.22
N VAL A 91 17.00 -5.97 4.93
CA VAL A 91 16.96 -5.99 6.41
C VAL A 91 16.42 -7.32 6.93
N TRP A 92 15.39 -7.88 6.29
CA TRP A 92 14.84 -9.19 6.63
C TRP A 92 15.91 -10.28 6.53
N ALA A 93 16.74 -10.26 5.49
CA ALA A 93 17.82 -11.23 5.33
C ALA A 93 18.90 -11.11 6.42
N ILE A 94 19.17 -9.91 6.92
CA ILE A 94 20.17 -9.66 7.99
C ILE A 94 19.59 -10.01 9.36
N ALA A 95 18.39 -9.53 9.66
CA ALA A 95 17.77 -9.68 10.96
C ALA A 95 17.20 -11.09 11.17
N ASP A 96 16.76 -11.74 10.09
CA ASP A 96 16.02 -13.00 10.10
C ASP A 96 14.97 -13.05 11.20
N PRO A 97 13.82 -12.37 11.03
CA PRO A 97 12.80 -12.32 12.09
C PRO A 97 12.12 -13.67 12.33
N LEU A 98 12.41 -14.72 11.54
CA LEU A 98 11.87 -16.07 11.71
C LEU A 98 12.73 -16.97 12.60
N ARG A 99 13.95 -16.54 12.96
CA ARG A 99 14.82 -17.26 13.90
C ARG A 99 14.10 -17.53 15.22
N ASP A 100 14.44 -18.64 15.87
CA ASP A 100 13.69 -19.15 17.02
C ASP A 100 13.76 -18.23 18.26
N ASP A 101 14.80 -17.43 18.40
CA ASP A 101 15.00 -16.47 19.49
C ASP A 101 14.45 -15.06 19.19
N SER A 102 13.82 -14.84 18.03
CA SER A 102 13.25 -13.54 17.64
C SER A 102 11.92 -13.25 18.34
N ILE A 103 11.80 -12.07 18.95
CA ILE A 103 10.53 -11.59 19.50
C ILE A 103 9.48 -11.34 18.40
N PHE A 104 9.92 -11.11 17.16
CA PHE A 104 9.05 -10.84 16.02
C PHE A 104 8.59 -12.10 15.30
N ARG A 105 9.10 -13.28 15.68
CA ARG A 105 8.76 -14.56 15.03
C ARG A 105 7.26 -14.81 14.89
N PRO A 106 6.40 -14.57 15.91
CA PRO A 106 4.95 -14.77 15.76
C PRO A 106 4.33 -13.85 14.69
N VAL A 107 4.77 -12.59 14.66
CA VAL A 107 4.29 -11.59 13.68
C VAL A 107 4.80 -11.94 12.28
N ALA A 108 6.06 -12.37 12.16
CA ALA A 108 6.66 -12.78 10.90
C ALA A 108 5.92 -13.98 10.28
N LEU A 109 5.62 -15.01 11.08
CA LEU A 109 4.83 -16.17 10.64
C LEU A 109 3.40 -15.78 10.22
N SER A 110 2.77 -14.86 10.96
CA SER A 110 1.45 -14.35 10.60
C SER A 110 1.51 -13.64 9.25
N HIS A 111 2.50 -12.77 9.03
CA HIS A 111 2.71 -12.07 7.76
C HIS A 111 2.93 -13.03 6.58
N LEU A 112 3.65 -14.14 6.76
CA LEU A 112 3.81 -15.17 5.72
C LEU A 112 2.47 -15.75 5.26
N SER A 113 1.49 -15.85 6.17
CA SER A 113 0.16 -16.40 5.88
C SER A 113 -0.69 -15.48 4.99
N PHE A 114 -0.29 -14.21 4.85
CA PHE A 114 -0.96 -13.21 4.00
C PHE A 114 -0.20 -12.94 2.68
N ARG A 115 0.84 -13.71 2.34
CA ARG A 115 1.58 -13.51 1.09
C ARG A 115 0.68 -13.74 -0.14
N PRO A 116 0.73 -12.87 -1.15
CA PRO A 116 0.03 -13.11 -2.42
C PRO A 116 0.39 -14.49 -3.00
N GLY A 117 -0.61 -15.35 -3.21
CA GLY A 117 -0.42 -16.70 -3.75
C GLY A 117 -0.21 -17.83 -2.74
N PHE A 118 -0.15 -17.55 -1.43
CA PHE A 118 -0.05 -18.59 -0.39
C PHE A 118 -1.44 -18.94 0.17
N PRO A 119 -1.78 -20.25 0.24
CA PRO A 119 -2.85 -20.81 -0.58
C PRO A 119 -4.05 -19.86 -0.69
N ALA A 120 -4.19 -19.29 -1.89
CA ALA A 120 -5.34 -18.46 -2.24
C ALA A 120 -6.62 -19.26 -1.98
N LYS A 121 -7.36 -18.89 -0.94
CA LYS A 121 -8.65 -19.51 -0.61
C LYS A 121 -9.70 -19.18 -1.67
N ARG A 122 -9.52 -18.05 -2.36
CA ARG A 122 -10.42 -17.54 -3.40
C ARG A 122 -9.73 -17.44 -4.76
N SER A 123 -10.48 -17.77 -5.80
CA SER A 123 -10.07 -17.60 -7.19
C SER A 123 -10.17 -16.14 -7.64
N LEU A 124 -9.49 -15.79 -8.73
CA LEU A 124 -9.65 -14.49 -9.41
C LEU A 124 -11.10 -14.20 -9.78
N TYR A 125 -11.93 -15.23 -9.98
CA TYR A 125 -13.37 -15.08 -10.23
C TYR A 125 -14.15 -14.40 -9.09
N ALA A 126 -13.55 -14.21 -7.92
CA ALA A 126 -14.13 -13.37 -6.87
C ALA A 126 -14.06 -11.88 -7.19
N LEU A 127 -13.20 -11.47 -8.14
CA LEU A 127 -13.15 -10.07 -8.60
C LEU A 127 -14.30 -9.77 -9.56
N PRO A 128 -14.78 -8.52 -9.59
CA PRO A 128 -15.67 -8.04 -10.64
C PRO A 128 -15.11 -8.34 -12.05
N PRO A 129 -15.94 -8.84 -12.98
CA PRO A 129 -15.52 -9.17 -14.35
C PRO A 129 -14.81 -8.02 -15.06
N GLU A 130 -15.22 -6.78 -14.79
CA GLU A 130 -14.64 -5.58 -15.39
C GLU A 130 -13.15 -5.43 -15.03
N ILE A 131 -12.74 -5.82 -13.82
CA ILE A 131 -11.33 -5.79 -13.41
C ILE A 131 -10.55 -6.91 -14.11
N ILE A 132 -11.15 -8.10 -14.22
CA ILE A 132 -10.56 -9.27 -14.87
C ILE A 132 -10.29 -8.95 -16.35
N GLU A 133 -11.30 -8.44 -17.05
CA GLU A 133 -11.22 -8.05 -18.46
C GLU A 133 -10.23 -6.91 -18.69
N ALA A 134 -10.30 -5.84 -17.89
CA ALA A 134 -9.39 -4.70 -18.03
C ALA A 134 -7.91 -5.09 -17.86
N CYS A 135 -7.63 -6.03 -16.96
CA CYS A 135 -6.28 -6.53 -16.68
C CYS A 135 -5.84 -7.71 -17.57
N GLY A 136 -6.70 -8.16 -18.51
CA GLY A 136 -6.42 -9.31 -19.36
C GLY A 136 -6.13 -10.59 -18.56
N LEU A 137 -6.84 -10.79 -17.45
CA LEU A 137 -6.66 -11.95 -16.57
C LEU A 137 -7.48 -13.12 -17.10
N GLY A 138 -6.80 -14.19 -17.49
CA GLY A 138 -7.42 -15.41 -18.01
C GLY A 138 -7.05 -16.66 -17.20
N THR A 139 -7.54 -17.82 -17.65
CA THR A 139 -7.27 -19.12 -17.01
C THR A 139 -5.80 -19.52 -17.03
N ILE A 140 -5.05 -19.05 -18.04
CA ILE A 140 -3.61 -19.30 -18.18
C ILE A 140 -2.77 -18.23 -17.48
N SER A 141 -3.36 -17.14 -17.00
CA SER A 141 -2.64 -16.08 -16.32
C SER A 141 -2.06 -16.58 -15.01
N ASN A 142 -0.82 -16.22 -14.75
CA ASN A 142 -0.09 -16.56 -13.54
C ASN A 142 0.91 -15.45 -13.23
N LEU A 143 1.66 -15.64 -12.13
CA LEU A 143 2.66 -14.69 -11.68
C LEU A 143 3.71 -14.40 -12.77
N ASP A 144 4.07 -15.35 -13.62
CA ASP A 144 5.20 -15.21 -14.54
C ASP A 144 4.81 -14.59 -15.88
N ASN A 145 3.54 -14.67 -16.29
CA ASN A 145 3.08 -14.20 -17.60
C ASN A 145 2.14 -12.98 -17.55
N ASN A 146 1.66 -12.57 -16.38
CA ASN A 146 0.80 -11.40 -16.23
C ASN A 146 1.21 -10.62 -14.97
N GLU A 147 1.70 -9.40 -15.16
CA GLU A 147 2.21 -8.55 -14.08
C GLU A 147 1.15 -8.08 -13.08
N TYR A 148 -0.12 -8.11 -13.47
CA TYR A 148 -1.27 -7.75 -12.65
C TYR A 148 -1.76 -8.91 -11.78
N TYR A 149 -1.42 -10.16 -12.14
CA TYR A 149 -1.96 -11.37 -11.54
C TYR A 149 -1.80 -11.41 -10.02
N GLY A 150 -0.60 -11.12 -9.51
CA GLY A 150 -0.33 -11.20 -8.07
C GLY A 150 -1.14 -10.18 -7.25
N VAL A 151 -1.27 -8.96 -7.76
CA VAL A 151 -2.02 -7.87 -7.09
C VAL A 151 -3.52 -8.13 -7.14
N ALA A 152 -4.02 -8.59 -8.30
CA ALA A 152 -5.40 -9.00 -8.48
C ALA A 152 -5.77 -10.18 -7.58
N LEU A 153 -4.95 -11.23 -7.54
CA LEU A 153 -5.18 -12.40 -6.69
C LEU A 153 -5.21 -12.04 -5.22
N SER A 154 -4.32 -11.14 -4.79
CA SER A 154 -4.33 -10.62 -3.43
C SER A 154 -5.62 -9.84 -3.13
N LEU A 155 -6.08 -8.99 -4.06
CA LEU A 155 -7.33 -8.24 -3.91
C LEU A 155 -8.53 -9.18 -3.81
N ALA A 156 -8.55 -10.23 -4.63
CA ALA A 156 -9.60 -11.25 -4.65
C ALA A 156 -9.78 -11.95 -3.29
N GLN A 157 -8.71 -12.08 -2.50
CA GLN A 157 -8.80 -12.65 -1.16
C GLN A 157 -9.59 -11.79 -0.18
N VAL A 158 -9.62 -10.47 -0.40
CA VAL A 158 -10.14 -9.51 0.58
C VAL A 158 -11.27 -8.63 0.06
N ILE A 159 -11.66 -8.74 -1.22
CA ILE A 159 -12.66 -7.87 -1.84
C ILE A 159 -13.97 -7.82 -1.03
N ASP A 160 -14.48 -8.98 -0.56
CA ASP A 160 -15.66 -9.09 0.31
C ASP A 160 -15.32 -9.29 1.80
N ALA A 161 -14.04 -9.15 2.19
CA ALA A 161 -13.69 -9.25 3.59
C ALA A 161 -14.17 -8.01 4.34
N GLU A 162 -14.67 -8.19 5.56
CA GLU A 162 -15.02 -7.11 6.50
C GLU A 162 -14.03 -7.03 7.67
N ASN A 163 -13.23 -8.09 7.87
CA ASN A 163 -12.28 -8.13 8.96
C ASN A 163 -11.11 -7.18 8.71
N VAL A 164 -11.06 -6.09 9.49
CA VAL A 164 -10.05 -5.03 9.40
C VAL A 164 -8.62 -5.58 9.51
N PHE A 165 -8.36 -6.55 10.40
CA PHE A 165 -7.04 -7.15 10.54
C PHE A 165 -6.62 -7.90 9.28
N VAL A 166 -7.52 -8.70 8.69
CA VAL A 166 -7.25 -9.44 7.44
C VAL A 166 -6.97 -8.49 6.28
N ILE A 167 -7.77 -7.44 6.11
CA ILE A 167 -7.57 -6.44 5.04
C ILE A 167 -6.23 -5.74 5.22
N THR A 168 -5.94 -5.26 6.44
CA THR A 168 -4.71 -4.53 6.77
C THR A 168 -3.48 -5.39 6.56
N MET A 169 -3.46 -6.63 7.08
CA MET A 169 -2.32 -7.53 6.91
C MET A 169 -2.12 -7.95 5.46
N SER A 170 -3.20 -8.17 4.70
CA SER A 170 -3.11 -8.48 3.27
C SER A 170 -2.53 -7.30 2.48
N PHE A 171 -2.94 -6.07 2.80
CA PHE A 171 -2.38 -4.87 2.17
C PHE A 171 -0.92 -4.65 2.52
N LEU A 172 -0.54 -4.78 3.80
CA LEU A 172 0.85 -4.70 4.25
C LEU A 172 1.73 -5.77 3.61
N SER A 173 1.19 -6.97 3.42
CA SER A 173 1.85 -8.06 2.72
C SER A 173 2.00 -7.77 1.23
N LEU A 174 0.97 -7.23 0.57
CA LEU A 174 1.04 -6.80 -0.83
C LEU A 174 2.16 -5.79 -1.04
N ILE A 175 2.20 -4.70 -0.27
CA ILE A 175 3.21 -3.64 -0.46
C ILE A 175 4.62 -4.15 -0.13
N SER A 176 4.76 -5.07 0.84
CA SER A 176 6.07 -5.63 1.24
C SER A 176 6.59 -6.66 0.24
N ASN A 177 5.69 -7.32 -0.50
CA ASN A 177 6.02 -8.33 -1.49
C ASN A 177 5.72 -7.86 -2.93
N MET A 178 5.53 -6.55 -3.14
CA MET A 178 5.24 -5.99 -4.45
C MET A 178 6.39 -6.32 -5.41
N ARG A 179 6.04 -6.88 -6.58
CA ARG A 179 7.03 -7.28 -7.58
C ARG A 179 7.48 -6.06 -8.37
N GLN A 180 8.75 -6.08 -8.78
CA GLN A 180 9.39 -4.97 -9.50
C GLN A 180 8.73 -4.68 -10.85
N TYR A 181 8.16 -5.69 -11.52
CA TYR A 181 7.39 -5.49 -12.76
C TYR A 181 6.16 -4.60 -12.52
N PHE A 182 5.31 -4.96 -11.54
CA PHE A 182 4.15 -4.14 -11.18
C PHE A 182 4.53 -2.72 -10.72
N LEU A 183 5.62 -2.58 -9.94
CA LEU A 183 6.11 -1.26 -9.53
C LEU A 183 6.55 -0.41 -10.73
N ARG A 184 7.15 -1.01 -11.77
CA ARG A 184 7.48 -0.32 -13.02
C ARG A 184 6.21 0.11 -13.77
N SER A 185 5.19 -0.74 -13.84
CA SER A 185 3.88 -0.38 -14.44
C SER A 185 3.25 0.81 -13.71
N MET A 186 3.32 0.84 -12.36
CA MET A 186 2.90 2.01 -11.57
C MET A 186 3.73 3.27 -11.91
N GLN A 187 5.05 3.16 -12.06
CA GLN A 187 5.92 4.30 -12.39
C GLN A 187 5.60 4.93 -13.75
N VAL A 188 5.27 4.10 -14.75
CA VAL A 188 4.84 4.57 -16.08
C VAL A 188 3.35 4.89 -16.14
N LYS A 189 2.66 4.88 -14.99
CA LYS A 189 1.22 5.16 -14.85
C LYS A 189 0.35 4.28 -15.75
N ASP A 190 0.72 3.00 -15.90
CA ASP A 190 -0.08 2.03 -16.63
C ASP A 190 -1.50 1.96 -16.04
N PRO A 191 -2.56 2.06 -16.88
CA PRO A 191 -3.92 2.19 -16.37
C PRO A 191 -4.44 0.95 -15.63
N ARG A 192 -3.96 -0.26 -15.93
CA ARG A 192 -4.36 -1.49 -15.25
C ARG A 192 -3.71 -1.59 -13.87
N ALA A 193 -2.42 -1.27 -13.78
CA ALA A 193 -1.71 -1.20 -12.51
C ALA A 193 -2.34 -0.17 -11.57
N LEU A 194 -2.61 1.03 -12.11
CA LEU A 194 -3.29 2.10 -11.40
C LEU A 194 -4.69 1.68 -10.92
N LEU A 195 -5.50 1.06 -11.78
CA LEU A 195 -6.84 0.58 -11.44
C LEU A 195 -6.79 -0.40 -10.25
N LEU A 196 -5.91 -1.40 -10.29
CA LEU A 196 -5.78 -2.36 -9.19
C LEU A 196 -5.35 -1.70 -7.89
N MET A 197 -4.45 -0.72 -7.96
CA MET A 197 -4.01 0.02 -6.78
C MET A 197 -5.13 0.91 -6.22
N ALA A 198 -5.93 1.55 -7.07
CA ALA A 198 -7.10 2.33 -6.65
C ALA A 198 -8.11 1.45 -5.91
N CYS A 199 -8.37 0.23 -6.40
CA CYS A 199 -9.23 -0.75 -5.73
C CYS A 199 -8.68 -1.14 -4.35
N TRP A 200 -7.38 -1.40 -4.24
CA TRP A 200 -6.74 -1.71 -2.97
C TRP A 200 -6.85 -0.58 -1.97
N TYR A 201 -6.55 0.65 -2.39
CA TYR A 201 -6.69 1.81 -1.54
C TYR A 201 -8.13 2.05 -1.11
N ALA A 202 -9.09 1.96 -2.04
CA ALA A 202 -10.50 2.09 -1.70
C ALA A 202 -10.95 1.00 -0.71
N LYS A 203 -10.41 -0.22 -0.82
CA LYS A 203 -10.71 -1.29 0.13
C LYS A 203 -10.13 -1.01 1.52
N VAL A 204 -8.89 -0.51 1.59
CA VAL A 204 -8.23 -0.18 2.86
C VAL A 204 -8.88 1.02 3.54
N SER A 205 -9.37 2.02 2.79
CA SER A 205 -10.05 3.18 3.36
C SER A 205 -11.35 2.81 4.08
N GLN A 206 -12.02 1.73 3.68
CA GLN A 206 -13.20 1.20 4.39
C GLN A 206 -12.90 0.77 5.82
N CYS A 207 -11.65 0.42 6.14
CA CYS A 207 -11.26 0.05 7.51
C CYS A 207 -11.24 1.24 8.48
N GLN A 208 -11.29 2.48 7.98
CA GLN A 208 -11.31 3.71 8.79
C GLN A 208 -10.13 3.80 9.80
N LEU A 209 -9.02 3.12 9.49
CA LEU A 209 -7.82 3.23 10.29
C LEU A 209 -7.18 4.59 10.02
N TRP A 210 -7.14 5.46 11.03
CA TRP A 210 -6.60 6.83 10.93
C TRP A 210 -5.21 6.88 10.27
N SER A 211 -4.41 5.83 10.44
CA SER A 211 -3.07 5.74 9.89
C SER A 211 -3.01 5.51 8.37
N PHE A 212 -4.04 4.92 7.78
CA PHE A 212 -4.12 4.64 6.34
C PHE A 212 -5.12 5.55 5.61
N LEU A 213 -6.09 6.10 6.33
CA LEU A 213 -7.29 6.72 5.77
C LEU A 213 -6.96 7.83 4.77
N ASP A 214 -6.11 8.80 5.16
CA ASP A 214 -5.80 9.95 4.32
C ASP A 214 -5.13 9.50 3.01
N ARG A 215 -4.05 8.71 3.08
CA ARG A 215 -3.35 8.22 1.90
C ARG A 215 -4.26 7.38 1.01
N ALA A 216 -4.94 6.40 1.59
CA ALA A 216 -5.77 5.47 0.84
C ALA A 216 -6.90 6.23 0.12
N THR A 217 -7.55 7.17 0.80
CA THR A 217 -8.63 7.97 0.21
C THR A 217 -8.11 8.89 -0.90
N LEU A 218 -7.09 9.70 -0.58
CA LEU A 218 -6.57 10.71 -1.49
C LEU A 218 -5.93 10.09 -2.74
N GLU A 219 -5.08 9.06 -2.57
CA GLU A 219 -4.44 8.40 -3.72
C GLU A 219 -5.44 7.57 -4.52
N SER A 220 -6.45 6.93 -3.91
CA SER A 220 -7.51 6.26 -4.67
C SER A 220 -8.30 7.24 -5.54
N GLN A 221 -8.72 8.37 -4.96
CA GLN A 221 -9.45 9.43 -5.69
C GLN A 221 -8.59 10.07 -6.79
N SER A 222 -7.30 10.32 -6.50
CA SER A 222 -6.35 10.87 -7.47
C SER A 222 -6.15 9.94 -8.64
N ILE A 223 -6.00 8.63 -8.39
CA ILE A 223 -5.88 7.61 -9.43
C ILE A 223 -7.14 7.54 -10.28
N CYS A 224 -8.33 7.47 -9.67
CA CYS A 224 -9.60 7.42 -10.41
C CYS A 224 -9.73 8.62 -11.35
N THR A 225 -9.47 9.81 -10.84
CA THR A 225 -9.51 11.06 -11.60
C THR A 225 -8.47 11.09 -12.71
N TYR A 226 -7.25 10.61 -12.46
CA TYR A 226 -6.20 10.52 -13.47
C TYR A 226 -6.61 9.58 -14.62
N LEU A 227 -7.15 8.40 -14.30
CA LEU A 227 -7.59 7.42 -15.29
C LEU A 227 -8.74 7.95 -16.14
N GLU A 228 -9.67 8.71 -15.56
CA GLU A 228 -10.73 9.37 -16.33
C GLU A 228 -10.20 10.42 -17.28
N ARG A 229 -9.30 11.29 -16.80
CA ARG A 229 -8.74 12.39 -17.60
C ARG A 229 -7.83 11.89 -18.72
N ASN A 230 -7.06 10.82 -18.51
CA ASN A 230 -5.99 10.39 -19.42
C ASN A 230 -6.33 9.10 -20.19
N HIS A 231 -7.16 8.22 -19.62
CA HIS A 231 -7.54 6.93 -20.19
C HIS A 231 -9.06 6.79 -20.40
N GLY A 232 -9.79 7.90 -20.45
CA GLY A 232 -11.24 7.90 -20.67
C GLY A 232 -11.70 7.32 -22.03
N HIS A 233 -10.79 7.13 -22.97
CA HIS A 233 -11.07 6.43 -24.23
C HIS A 233 -11.11 4.90 -24.07
N GLU A 234 -10.52 4.35 -23.01
CA GLU A 234 -10.49 2.92 -22.74
C GLU A 234 -11.76 2.50 -21.97
N VAL A 235 -12.80 2.09 -22.70
CA VAL A 235 -14.11 1.72 -22.14
C VAL A 235 -14.01 0.67 -21.02
N GLY A 236 -13.09 -0.30 -21.14
CA GLY A 236 -12.84 -1.31 -20.11
C GLY A 236 -12.37 -0.71 -18.79
N ILE A 237 -11.44 0.26 -18.85
CA ILE A 237 -10.93 0.97 -17.67
C ILE A 237 -12.05 1.79 -17.03
N LEU A 238 -12.81 2.56 -17.82
CA LEU A 238 -13.93 3.37 -17.29
C LEU A 238 -15.02 2.52 -16.63
N LYS A 239 -15.35 1.35 -17.18
CA LYS A 239 -16.28 0.41 -16.56
C LYS A 239 -15.75 -0.09 -15.21
N ALA A 240 -14.49 -0.50 -15.17
CA ALA A 240 -13.86 -1.01 -13.96
C ALA A 240 -13.67 0.06 -12.87
N LEU A 241 -13.50 1.34 -13.23
CA LEU A 241 -13.38 2.47 -12.30
C LEU A 241 -14.60 2.67 -11.39
N LYS A 242 -15.76 2.13 -11.76
CA LYS A 242 -16.94 2.13 -10.88
C LYS A 242 -16.67 1.38 -9.58
N ILE A 243 -15.81 0.35 -9.59
CA ILE A 243 -15.51 -0.46 -8.41
C ILE A 243 -14.81 0.34 -7.30
N PRO A 244 -13.62 0.96 -7.51
CA PRO A 244 -12.99 1.74 -6.46
C PRO A 244 -13.88 2.92 -6.01
N ARG A 245 -14.66 3.54 -6.91
CA ARG A 245 -15.62 4.59 -6.55
C ARG A 245 -16.73 4.09 -5.62
N LEU A 246 -17.31 2.92 -5.90
CA LEU A 246 -18.31 2.29 -5.02
C LEU A 246 -17.71 1.95 -3.65
N LEU A 247 -16.47 1.44 -3.63
CA LEU A 247 -15.77 1.13 -2.39
C LEU A 247 -15.48 2.39 -1.54
N LEU A 248 -15.25 3.54 -2.19
CA LEU A 248 -15.10 4.85 -1.54
C LEU A 248 -16.45 5.45 -1.07
N CYS A 249 -17.56 5.13 -1.74
CA CYS A 249 -18.89 5.70 -1.49
C CYS A 249 -19.41 5.62 -0.04
N PRO A 250 -19.24 4.51 0.73
CA PRO A 250 -19.68 4.46 2.13
C PRO A 250 -18.98 5.45 3.07
N MET A 251 -18.00 6.22 2.58
CA MET A 251 -17.38 7.33 3.32
C MET A 251 -18.13 8.65 3.20
N PHE A 252 -18.94 8.85 2.14
CA PHE A 252 -19.68 10.10 1.93
C PHE A 252 -20.95 10.19 2.81
N GLU A 253 -21.65 9.07 3.04
CA GLU A 253 -22.87 9.06 3.87
C GLU A 253 -22.62 9.23 5.38
N ARG A 254 -21.38 9.07 5.87
CA ARG A 254 -21.03 9.32 7.28
C ARG A 254 -20.43 10.70 7.55
N ALA A 255 -19.93 11.37 6.51
CA ALA A 255 -19.39 12.73 6.64
C ALA A 255 -20.51 13.79 6.76
N GLU A 256 -21.75 13.45 6.42
CA GLU A 256 -22.92 14.33 6.58
C GLU A 256 -23.65 14.14 7.93
N LEU A 257 -23.17 13.25 8.80
CA LEU A 257 -23.76 12.95 10.12
C LEU A 257 -22.79 13.17 11.29
N GLY A 258 -21.68 13.89 11.09
CA GLY A 258 -20.67 14.21 12.10
C GLY A 258 -20.54 15.70 12.36
#